data_AF-A0A3D3YRX5-F1
#
_entry.id   AF-A0A3D3YRX5-F1
#
_cell.length_a   1.000
_cell.length_b   1.000
_cell.length_c   1.000
_cell.angle_alpha   90.00
_cell.angle_beta   90.00
_cell.angle_gamma   90.00
#
_symmetry.space_group_name_H-M   'P 1'
#
loop_
_entity.id
_entity.type
_entity.pdbx_description
1 polymer ?
#
loop_
_entity_poly.entity_id
_entity_poly.type
_entity_poly.pdbx_seq_one_letter_code
_entity_poly.pdbx_strand_id
1 'polypeptide(L)' 'GQSQPSYDKQPVRDWLTGSGWNKEPPAPMLPQEIIDSTTRRYQQAYEELTGRKLE' A
#
# COMPACT_ATOMS: atom_id res chain seq x y z
N GLY A 1 -12.42 2.09 -19.04
CA GLY A 1 -12.48 1.79 -17.60
C GLY A 1 -11.29 2.43 -16.95
N GLN A 2 -11.50 3.40 -16.06
CA GLN A 2 -10.41 3.99 -15.30
C GLN A 2 -10.03 3.05 -14.15
N SER A 3 -8.74 2.86 -13.93
CA SER A 3 -8.26 2.19 -12.73
C SER A 3 -8.83 2.93 -11.53
N GLN A 4 -9.63 2.24 -10.73
CA GLN A 4 -10.09 2.77 -9.44
C GLN A 4 -8.84 3.13 -8.63
N PRO A 5 -8.84 4.27 -7.90
CA PRO A 5 -7.79 4.54 -6.95
C PRO A 5 -7.75 3.35 -5.99
N SER A 6 -6.72 2.52 -6.14
CA SER A 6 -6.59 1.32 -5.33
C SER A 6 -6.28 1.80 -3.92
N TYR A 7 -7.30 1.74 -3.08
CA TYR A 7 -7.22 1.95 -1.64
C TYR A 7 -6.48 0.80 -0.94
N ASP A 8 -6.16 -0.26 -1.68
CA ASP A 8 -5.38 -1.39 -1.18
C ASP A 8 -3.92 -1.31 -1.66
N LYS A 9 -3.12 -2.35 -1.33
CA LYS A 9 -1.65 -2.49 -1.31
C LYS A 9 -0.90 -2.25 -2.63
N GLN A 10 -1.42 -1.43 -3.52
CA GLN A 10 -0.84 -1.04 -4.78
C GLN A 10 0.61 -0.52 -4.65
N PRO A 11 0.96 0.35 -3.67
CA PRO A 11 2.35 0.79 -3.50
C PRO A 11 3.31 -0.36 -3.21
N VAL A 12 2.88 -1.32 -2.38
CA VAL A 12 3.65 -2.52 -2.05
C VAL A 12 3.81 -3.41 -3.28
N ARG A 13 2.74 -3.62 -4.05
CA ARG A 13 2.78 -4.44 -5.27
C ARG A 13 3.71 -3.85 -6.33
N ASP A 14 3.61 -2.55 -6.55
CA ASP A 14 4.44 -1.84 -7.51
C ASP A 14 5.91 -1.87 -7.08
N TRP A 15 6.19 -1.66 -5.79
CA TRP A 15 7.54 -1.76 -5.26
C TRP A 15 8.12 -3.17 -5.37
N LEU A 16 7.35 -4.20 -4.97
CA LEU A 16 7.80 -5.60 -5.07
C LEU A 16 8.07 -6.00 -6.52
N THR A 17 7.24 -5.55 -7.46
CA THR A 17 7.44 -5.80 -8.90
C THR A 17 8.70 -5.10 -9.42
N GLY A 18 8.95 -3.86 -8.98
CA GLY A 18 10.15 -3.09 -9.35
C GLY A 18 11.44 -3.55 -8.65
N SER A 19 11.33 -4.19 -7.48
CA SER A 19 12.48 -4.67 -6.69
C SER A 19 13.21 -5.87 -7.30
N GLY A 20 12.64 -6.50 -8.35
CA GLY A 20 13.17 -7.73 -8.93
C GLY A 20 12.87 -8.98 -8.09
N TRP A 21 12.01 -8.87 -7.09
CA TRP A 21 11.60 -10.01 -6.26
C TRP A 21 10.82 -11.03 -7.07
N ASN A 22 11.26 -12.30 -7.03
CA ASN A 22 10.66 -13.41 -7.76
C ASN A 22 9.38 -13.98 -7.12
N LYS A 23 8.85 -13.32 -6.08
CA LYS A 23 7.67 -13.72 -5.30
C LYS A 23 7.88 -15.00 -4.47
N GLU A 24 9.12 -15.43 -4.27
CA GLU A 24 9.45 -16.51 -3.36
C GLU A 24 9.88 -15.97 -1.98
N PRO A 25 9.48 -16.63 -0.88
CA PRO A 25 9.91 -16.22 0.45
C PRO A 25 11.42 -16.44 0.65
N PRO A 26 12.10 -15.58 1.43
CA PRO A 26 11.58 -14.40 2.13
C PRO A 26 11.43 -13.19 1.21
N ALA A 27 10.37 -12.41 1.42
CA ALA A 27 10.21 -11.13 0.73
C ALA A 27 11.26 -10.12 1.23
N PRO A 28 11.75 -9.23 0.36
CA PRO A 28 12.64 -8.16 0.78
C PRO A 28 11.91 -7.19 1.72
N MET A 29 12.68 -6.58 2.63
CA MET A 29 12.16 -5.58 3.55
C MET A 29 11.65 -4.37 2.76
N LEU A 30 10.42 -3.94 3.04
CA LEU A 30 9.83 -2.76 2.40
C LEU A 30 10.54 -1.49 2.90
N PRO A 31 10.87 -0.54 2.01
CA PRO A 31 11.34 0.78 2.41
C PRO A 31 10.28 1.52 3.20
N GLN A 32 10.74 2.36 4.13
CA GLN A 32 9.88 3.15 5.01
C GLN A 32 8.87 4.01 4.21
N GLU A 33 9.29 4.60 3.09
CA GLU A 33 8.39 5.38 2.22
C GLU A 33 7.18 4.59 1.68
N ILE A 34 7.36 3.30 1.39
CA ILE A 34 6.30 2.44 0.87
C ILE A 34 5.34 2.07 2.00
N ILE A 35 5.89 1.86 3.20
CA ILE A 35 5.11 1.61 4.42
C ILE A 35 4.26 2.84 4.76
N ASP A 36 4.85 4.04 4.77
CA ASP A 36 4.14 5.29 5.04
C ASP A 36 3.06 5.60 3.98
N SER A 37 3.40 5.43 2.70
CA SER A 37 2.44 5.61 1.59
C SER A 37 1.26 4.65 1.70
N THR A 38 1.52 3.40 2.05
CA THR A 38 0.47 2.38 2.24
C THR A 38 -0.38 2.69 3.47
N THR A 39 0.26 3.06 4.58
CA THR A 39 -0.41 3.43 5.84
C THR A 39 -1.35 4.61 5.62
N ARG A 40 -0.87 5.67 4.97
CA ARG A 40 -1.67 6.87 4.69
C ARG A 40 -2.91 6.57 3.85
N ARG A 41 -2.79 5.68 2.85
CA ARG A 41 -3.94 5.26 2.03
C ARG A 41 -4.98 4.52 2.85
N TYR A 42 -4.56 3.62 3.74
CA TYR A 42 -5.48 2.90 4.62
C TYR A 42 -6.14 3.82 5.65
N GLN A 43 -5.39 4.78 6.21
CA GLN A 43 -5.96 5.80 7.10
C GLN A 43 -7.02 6.63 6.38
N GLN A 44 -6.71 7.10 5.17
CA GLN A 44 -7.67 7.85 4.37
C GLN A 44 -8.91 7.01 4.01
N ALA A 45 -8.72 5.75 3.60
CA ALA A 45 -9.82 4.83 3.32
C ALA A 45 -10.71 4.65 4.56
N TYR A 46 -10.09 4.48 5.72
CA TYR A 46 -10.79 4.32 6.99
C TYR A 46 -11.58 5.59 7.35
N GLU A 47 -10.97 6.76 7.21
CA GLU A 47 -11.62 8.05 7.45
C GLU A 47 -12.82 8.27 6.51
N GLU A 48 -12.67 7.96 5.22
CA GLU A 48 -13.76 8.10 4.23
C GLU A 48 -14.90 7.12 4.47
N LEU A 49 -14.60 5.88 4.88
CA LEU A 49 -15.61 4.85 5.12
C LEU A 49 -16.33 4.99 6.47
N THR A 50 -15.61 5.43 7.50
CA THR A 50 -16.12 5.43 8.88
C THR A 50 -16.44 6.83 9.41
N GLY A 51 -15.95 7.88 8.76
CA GLY A 51 -16.02 9.26 9.25
C GLY A 51 -15.17 9.50 10.52
N ARG A 52 -14.30 8.56 10.90
CA ARG A 52 -13.46 8.61 12.11
C ARG A 52 -11.99 8.57 11.73
N LYS A 53 -11.15 9.25 12.50
CA LYS A 53 -9.70 9.15 12.37
C LYS A 53 -9.18 7.92 13.08
N LEU A 54 -8.22 7.24 12.46
CA LEU A 54 -7.46 6.18 13.09
C LEU A 54 -6.34 6.85 13.90
N GLU A 55 -6.45 6.87 15.23
CA GLU A 55 -5.41 7.37 16.16
C GLU A 55 -4.40 6.29 16.52
#